data_AF-A0A6J1PP97-F1
#
_entry.id   AF-A0A6J1PP97-F1
#
_cell.length_a   1.000
_cell.length_b   1.000
_cell.length_c   1.000
_cell.angle_alpha   90.00
_cell.angle_beta   90.00
_cell.angle_gamma   90.00
#
_symmetry.space_group_name_H-M   'P 1'
#
loop_
_entity.id
_entity.type
_entity.pdbx_description
1 polymer ?
#
loop_
_entity_poly.entity_id
_entity_poly.type
_entity_poly.pdbx_seq_one_letter_code
_entity_poly.pdbx_strand_id
1 'polypeptide(L)'
;MLDNVQMYDSTVEVVGYVDGIDAPRYVGDKSQYKIFKFYLNNGSGKRVQIVQTWNDDVDVVEQYIISNQIVHLDGVQARPPKRLNFNNGNVSFELQIRSNILSLL
;
A
#
# COMPACT_ATOMS: atom_id res chain seq x y z
N MET A 1 11.35 -10.01 -4.86
CA MET A 1 10.09 -9.60 -5.52
C MET A 1 9.97 -8.07 -5.55
N LEU A 2 10.17 -7.36 -4.43
CA LEU A 2 10.23 -5.89 -4.40
C LEU A 2 11.42 -5.28 -5.16
N ASP A 3 12.49 -6.05 -5.41
CA ASP A 3 13.72 -5.59 -6.10
C ASP A 3 13.54 -5.29 -7.59
N ASN A 4 12.56 -5.94 -8.22
CA ASN A 4 12.36 -5.88 -9.67
C ASN A 4 11.20 -4.95 -10.06
N VAL A 5 10.57 -4.29 -9.08
CA VAL A 5 9.46 -3.39 -9.33
C VAL A 5 9.97 -2.16 -10.06
N GLN A 6 9.43 -1.92 -11.26
CA GLN A 6 9.73 -0.72 -12.02
C GLN A 6 8.80 0.41 -11.62
N MET A 7 9.32 1.63 -11.59
CA MET A 7 8.49 2.82 -11.33
C MET A 7 7.39 2.92 -12.38
N TYR A 8 6.16 3.23 -11.96
CA TYR A 8 4.96 3.30 -12.81
C TYR A 8 4.44 1.98 -13.34
N ASP A 9 5.08 0.84 -13.03
CA ASP A 9 4.49 -0.47 -13.26
C ASP A 9 3.17 -0.56 -12.52
N SER A 10 2.16 -1.06 -13.23
CA SER A 10 0.78 -1.10 -12.79
C SER A 10 0.26 -2.53 -12.62
N THR A 11 1.15 -3.51 -12.77
CA THR A 11 0.88 -4.94 -12.67
C THR A 11 1.66 -5.58 -11.53
N VAL A 12 2.02 -4.78 -10.51
CA VAL A 12 2.90 -5.25 -9.45
C VAL A 12 2.13 -6.22 -8.55
N GLU A 13 2.70 -7.40 -8.39
CA GLU A 13 2.28 -8.40 -7.43
C GLU A 13 3.22 -8.37 -6.22
N VAL A 14 2.65 -8.35 -5.01
CA VAL A 14 3.42 -8.39 -3.77
C VAL A 14 2.75 -9.28 -2.74
N VAL A 15 3.57 -10.12 -2.10
CA VAL A 15 3.19 -10.91 -0.92
C VAL A 15 4.08 -10.46 0.23
N GLY A 16 3.47 -10.15 1.37
CA GLY A 16 4.21 -9.75 2.56
C GLY A 16 3.31 -9.72 3.80
N TYR A 17 3.90 -9.62 4.98
CA TYR A 17 3.14 -9.45 6.21
C TYR A 17 2.93 -7.97 6.53
N VAL A 18 1.79 -7.65 7.14
CA VAL A 18 1.46 -6.30 7.60
C VAL A 18 2.35 -5.92 8.77
N ASP A 19 3.33 -5.06 8.50
CA ASP A 19 4.36 -4.60 9.45
C ASP A 19 3.91 -3.33 10.22
N GLY A 20 2.91 -2.62 9.69
CA GLY A 20 2.31 -1.48 10.38
C GLY A 20 1.10 -0.93 9.65
N ILE A 21 0.25 -0.21 10.37
CA ILE A 21 -0.99 0.39 9.87
C ILE A 21 -1.04 1.84 10.37
N ASP A 22 -1.25 2.79 9.46
CA ASP A 22 -1.58 4.16 9.84
C ASP A 22 -3.09 4.29 9.97
N ALA A 23 -3.56 5.02 10.99
CA ALA A 23 -4.97 5.34 11.13
C ALA A 23 -5.50 6.05 9.85
N PRO A 24 -6.67 5.68 9.33
CA PRO A 24 -7.27 6.34 8.18
C PRO A 24 -7.44 7.83 8.40
N ARG A 25 -7.31 8.64 7.34
CA ARG A 25 -7.42 10.10 7.43
C ARG A 25 -8.22 10.67 6.29
N TYR A 26 -8.92 11.77 6.54
CA TYR A 26 -9.52 12.57 5.50
C TYR A 26 -8.55 13.65 5.03
N VAL A 27 -8.41 13.83 3.71
CA VAL A 27 -7.51 14.78 3.07
C VAL A 27 -8.21 15.53 1.93
N GLY A 28 -7.56 16.58 1.43
CA GLY A 28 -8.11 17.52 0.46
C GLY A 28 -8.69 18.76 1.14
N ASP A 29 -8.87 19.84 0.37
CA ASP A 29 -9.31 21.14 0.91
C ASP A 29 -10.68 21.09 1.60
N LYS A 30 -11.50 20.09 1.26
CA LYS A 30 -12.82 19.84 1.85
C LYS A 30 -12.87 18.55 2.66
N SER A 31 -11.72 17.94 2.98
CA SER A 31 -11.63 16.63 3.64
C SER A 31 -12.43 15.54 2.91
N GLN A 32 -12.50 15.64 1.58
CA GLN A 32 -13.38 14.82 0.76
C GLN A 32 -12.78 13.45 0.39
N TYR A 33 -11.50 13.22 0.66
CA TYR A 33 -10.82 11.96 0.33
C TYR A 33 -10.38 11.22 1.58
N LYS A 34 -10.92 10.03 1.83
CA LYS A 34 -10.41 9.09 2.83
C LYS A 34 -9.17 8.40 2.25
N ILE A 35 -8.10 8.41 3.02
CA ILE A 35 -6.87 7.69 2.72
C ILE A 35 -6.61 6.64 3.80
N PHE A 36 -6.14 5.48 3.36
CA PHE A 36 -5.66 4.43 4.24
C PHE A 36 -4.27 4.00 3.80
N LYS A 37 -3.40 3.81 4.79
CA LYS A 37 -2.00 3.45 4.55
C LYS A 37 -1.60 2.34 5.49
N PHE A 38 -0.86 1.40 4.96
CA PHE A 38 -0.24 0.33 5.72
C PHE A 38 1.09 -0.04 5.10
N TYR A 39 1.84 -0.89 5.78
CA TYR A 39 3.19 -1.27 5.40
C TYR A 39 3.26 -2.77 5.28
N LEU A 40 3.77 -3.26 4.16
CA LEU A 40 4.09 -4.66 3.98
C LEU A 40 5.60 -4.87 4.11
N ASN A 41 5.99 -5.96 4.75
CA ASN A 41 7.36 -6.44 4.77
C ASN A 41 7.40 -7.84 4.14
N ASN A 42 8.36 -8.06 3.25
CA ASN A 42 8.49 -9.30 2.50
C ASN A 42 9.33 -10.37 3.22
N GLY A 43 9.68 -10.18 4.49
CA GLY A 43 10.50 -11.08 5.28
C GLY A 43 12.00 -11.03 4.94
N SER A 44 12.40 -10.38 3.85
CA SER A 44 13.81 -10.15 3.49
C SER A 44 14.33 -8.80 4.01
N GLY A 45 13.64 -8.23 5.00
CA GLY A 45 13.93 -6.92 5.56
C GLY A 45 13.49 -5.75 4.69
N LYS A 46 12.86 -5.97 3.52
CA LYS A 46 12.31 -4.89 2.68
C LYS A 46 10.87 -4.60 3.08
N ARG A 47 10.65 -3.34 3.41
CA ARG A 47 9.35 -2.78 3.75
C ARG A 47 8.83 -1.98 2.56
N VAL A 48 7.53 -1.85 2.36
CA VAL A 48 6.90 -0.98 1.34
C VAL A 48 5.59 -0.42 1.90
N GLN A 49 5.27 0.86 1.65
CA GLN A 49 3.94 1.39 1.98
C GLN A 49 2.99 1.11 0.85
N ILE A 50 1.81 0.71 1.26
CA ILE A 50 0.63 0.60 0.44
C ILE A 50 -0.26 1.80 0.75
N VAL A 51 -0.75 2.48 -0.28
CA VAL A 51 -1.66 3.62 -0.15
C VAL A 51 -2.94 3.34 -0.90
N GLN A 52 -4.07 3.50 -0.21
CA GLN A 52 -5.41 3.52 -0.79
C GLN A 52 -6.03 4.91 -0.65
N THR A 53 -6.66 5.41 -1.71
CA THR A 53 -7.18 6.79 -1.79
C THR A 53 -8.63 6.90 -2.25
N TRP A 54 -9.32 5.78 -2.43
CA TRP A 54 -10.67 5.74 -2.98
C TRP A 54 -11.66 5.46 -1.85
N ASN A 55 -12.43 6.49 -1.46
CA ASN A 55 -13.27 6.52 -0.27
C ASN A 55 -14.02 5.21 0.00
N ASP A 56 -14.79 4.74 -0.98
CA ASP A 56 -15.68 3.60 -0.84
C ASP A 56 -14.90 2.28 -0.66
N ASP A 57 -13.71 2.19 -1.26
CA ASP A 57 -12.85 1.01 -1.17
C ASP A 57 -11.98 1.03 0.10
N VAL A 58 -11.76 2.20 0.71
CA VAL A 58 -10.96 2.31 1.92
C VAL A 58 -11.60 1.54 3.07
N ASP A 59 -12.92 1.67 3.24
CA ASP A 59 -13.64 1.01 4.33
C ASP A 59 -13.58 -0.52 4.21
N VAL A 60 -13.64 -1.03 2.97
CA VAL A 60 -13.50 -2.45 2.67
C VAL A 60 -12.10 -2.92 3.03
N VAL A 61 -11.07 -2.27 2.48
CA VAL A 61 -9.66 -2.67 2.70
C VAL A 61 -9.29 -2.61 4.18
N GLU A 62 -9.70 -1.56 4.89
CA GLU A 62 -9.41 -1.37 6.31
C GLU A 62 -9.85 -2.57 7.16
N GLN A 63 -10.98 -3.22 6.83
CA GLN A 63 -11.49 -4.37 7.57
C GLN A 63 -10.65 -5.64 7.40
N TYR A 64 -9.91 -5.76 6.30
CA TYR A 64 -9.12 -6.97 5.98
C TYR A 64 -7.63 -6.83 6.27
N ILE A 65 -7.14 -5.61 6.50
CA ILE A 65 -5.73 -5.37 6.79
C ILE A 65 -5.51 -5.42 8.30
N ILE A 66 -5.02 -6.56 8.77
CA ILE A 66 -4.73 -6.83 10.19
C ILE A 66 -3.20 -6.93 10.38
N SER A 67 -2.68 -6.32 11.44
CA SER A 67 -1.25 -6.41 11.79
C SER A 67 -0.78 -7.86 11.89
N ASN A 68 0.44 -8.12 11.40
CA ASN A 68 1.07 -9.44 11.32
C ASN A 68 0.37 -10.47 10.42
N GLN A 69 -0.69 -10.10 9.68
CA GLN A 69 -1.29 -10.97 8.68
C GLN A 69 -0.49 -10.94 7.38
N ILE A 70 -0.40 -12.08 6.69
CA ILE A 70 0.12 -12.14 5.32
C ILE A 70 -0.96 -11.64 4.37
N VAL A 71 -0.59 -10.69 3.53
CA VAL A 71 -1.46 -10.11 2.50
C VAL A 71 -0.81 -10.35 1.14
N HIS A 72 -1.64 -10.77 0.20
CA HIS A 72 -1.32 -10.83 -1.22
C HIS A 72 -2.03 -9.69 -1.92
N LEU A 73 -1.27 -8.83 -2.59
CA LEU A 73 -1.80 -7.79 -3.44
C LEU A 73 -1.39 -8.08 -4.87
N ASP A 74 -2.35 -8.02 -5.78
CA ASP A 74 -2.15 -8.18 -7.22
C ASP A 74 -2.53 -6.87 -7.93
N GLY A 75 -1.87 -6.59 -9.05
CA GLY A 75 -2.12 -5.45 -9.93
C GLY A 75 -1.96 -4.05 -9.30
N VAL A 76 -1.26 -3.92 -8.18
CA VAL A 76 -1.02 -2.61 -7.57
C VAL A 76 -0.04 -1.79 -8.41
N GLN A 77 -0.13 -0.46 -8.29
CA GLN A 77 0.71 0.44 -9.08
C GLN A 77 1.87 0.98 -8.26
N ALA A 78 3.10 0.81 -8.76
CA ALA A 78 4.27 1.48 -8.23
C ALA A 78 4.27 2.97 -8.61
N ARG A 79 4.49 3.84 -7.63
CA ARG A 79 4.58 5.28 -7.85
C ARG A 79 5.65 5.93 -6.97
N PRO A 80 6.11 7.14 -7.30
CA PRO A 80 7.03 7.88 -6.45
C PRO A 80 6.42 8.11 -5.06
N PRO A 81 7.21 7.95 -3.98
CA PRO A 81 6.72 8.16 -2.64
C PRO A 81 6.38 9.64 -2.41
N LYS A 82 5.23 9.92 -1.79
CA LYS A 82 4.84 11.32 -1.51
C LYS A 82 5.71 12.01 -0.46
N ARG A 83 6.50 11.24 0.31
CA ARG A 83 7.47 11.75 1.28
C ARG A 83 8.83 11.14 0.96
N LEU A 84 9.88 11.94 0.82
CA LEU A 84 11.20 11.43 0.43
C LEU A 84 11.90 10.62 1.53
N ASN A 85 11.58 10.88 2.81
CA ASN A 85 12.10 10.12 3.96
C ASN A 85 11.35 8.79 4.19
N PHE A 86 10.62 8.34 3.17
CA PHE A 86 9.74 7.19 3.27
C PHE A 86 10.55 5.90 3.44
N ASN A 87 10.13 5.04 4.37
CA ASN A 87 10.67 3.70 4.58
C ASN A 87 12.13 3.57 5.07
N ASN A 88 12.71 4.63 5.67
CA ASN A 88 14.15 4.67 5.97
C ASN A 88 15.04 4.38 4.73
N GLY A 89 14.56 4.67 3.51
CA GLY A 89 15.34 4.49 2.28
C GLY A 89 15.41 3.06 1.73
N ASN A 90 14.56 2.14 2.19
CA ASN A 90 14.68 0.72 1.84
C ASN A 90 14.13 0.35 0.43
N VAL A 91 13.12 1.09 -0.05
CA VAL A 91 12.61 1.03 -1.43
C VAL A 91 12.30 2.44 -1.93
N SER A 92 12.50 2.68 -3.23
CA SER A 92 12.36 3.98 -3.87
C SER A 92 10.94 4.31 -4.34
N PHE A 93 9.96 3.46 -4.05
CA PHE A 93 8.57 3.57 -4.49
C PHE A 93 7.58 3.27 -3.36
N GLU A 94 6.34 3.71 -3.55
CA GLU A 94 5.17 3.23 -2.81
C GLU A 94 4.21 2.51 -3.77
N LEU A 95 3.37 1.63 -3.24
CA LEU A 95 2.37 0.93 -4.03
C LEU A 95 0.99 1.54 -3.78
N GLN A 96 0.24 1.76 -4.86
CA GLN A 96 -1.12 2.27 -4.81
C GLN A 96 -2.09 1.16 -5.20
N ILE A 97 -3.07 0.90 -4.33
CA ILE A 97 -4.20 0.03 -4.67
C ILE A 97 -5.10 0.79 -5.66
N ARG A 98 -5.59 0.07 -6.66
CA ARG A 98 -6.57 0.56 -7.63
C ARG A 98 -7.88 -0.17 -7.39
N SER A 99 -9.01 0.52 -7.55
CA SER A 99 -10.36 0.08 -7.18
C SER A 99 -10.83 -1.26 -7.76
N ASN A 100 -10.08 -1.87 -8.66
CA ASN A 100 -10.47 -3.05 -9.41
C ASN A 100 -9.76 -4.37 -9.02
N ILE A 101 -8.97 -4.42 -7.93
CA ILE A 101 -7.97 -5.51 -7.79
C ILE A 101 -7.85 -6.16 -6.40
N LEU A 102 -8.79 -5.94 -5.47
CA LEU A 102 -8.78 -6.75 -4.24
C LEU A 102 -9.44 -8.11 -4.45
N SER A 103 -8.60 -9.13 -4.58
CA SER A 103 -8.98 -10.53 -4.29
C SER A 103 -8.37 -10.89 -2.94
N LEU A 104 -9.19 -11.05 -1.91
CA LEU A 104 -8.75 -11.56 -0.60
C LEU A 104 -8.86 -13.08 -0.63
N LEU A 105 -7.72 -13.77 -0.46
CA LEU A 105 -7.66 -15.21 -0.25
C LEU A 105 -7.74 -15.54 1.24
#